data_AF-A0A2X1UMX4-F1
#
_entry.id   AF-A0A2X1UMX4-F1
#
_cell.length_a   1.000
_cell.length_b   1.000
_cell.length_c   1.000
_cell.angle_alpha   90.00
_cell.angle_beta   90.00
_cell.angle_gamma   90.00
#
_symmetry.space_group_name_H-M   'P 1'
#
loop_
_entity.id
_entity.type
_entity.pdbx_description
1 polymer ?
#
loop_
_entity_poly.entity_id
_entity_poly.type
_entity_poly.pdbx_seq_one_letter_code
_entity_poly.pdbx_strand_id
1 'polypeptide(L)'
;MRHHLHHFIPFKAFISIAFTLVCSVAAAQSGVATDVDSDLGPLPQLDSDVAFKGACRSAACGAAYREDIRFESIIKKPVAGGRISSHYGWRMHPIAQTPRMHTGIDYAVPIGTEVKAAEHGKVVFAGYQGGYGNLLVIKHNSTYRTVYAHLDKFKVNIGDWVNQGDIVAYTGNTGLSTGPHLHFEIRKNGLSLNPLTGESGSDHLLVLNNDSSPKIQGGRVNRQANGRVRTILK
;
A
#
# COMPACT_ATOMS: atom_id res chain seq x y z
N MET A 1 -2.51 60.09 -73.45
CA MET A 1 -2.27 60.98 -72.30
C MET A 1 -2.76 60.30 -71.03
N ARG A 2 -2.02 60.50 -69.94
CA ARG A 2 -2.20 60.00 -68.56
C ARG A 2 -1.60 58.63 -68.23
N HIS A 3 -0.42 58.76 -67.62
CA HIS A 3 0.38 57.83 -66.86
C HIS A 3 -0.41 57.06 -65.79
N HIS A 4 0.02 55.83 -65.53
CA HIS A 4 0.20 55.34 -64.16
C HIS A 4 1.35 54.31 -64.14
N LEU A 5 2.45 54.73 -63.53
CA LEU A 5 3.54 53.87 -63.06
C LEU A 5 3.10 53.25 -61.72
N HIS A 6 3.26 51.94 -61.56
CA HIS A 6 3.45 51.35 -60.23
C HIS A 6 4.53 50.26 -60.28
N HIS A 7 5.54 50.51 -59.46
CA HIS A 7 6.61 49.63 -59.01
C HIS A 7 6.09 48.29 -58.49
N PHE A 8 6.78 47.20 -58.81
CA PHE A 8 6.78 45.97 -58.01
C PHE A 8 8.22 45.62 -57.62
N ILE A 9 8.45 45.59 -56.30
CA ILE A 9 9.70 45.26 -55.60
C ILE A 9 9.67 43.75 -55.27
N PRO A 10 10.80 43.03 -55.33
CA PRO A 10 10.82 41.57 -55.16
C PRO A 10 10.63 41.11 -53.70
N PHE A 11 9.90 39.99 -53.57
CA PHE A 11 9.66 39.21 -52.35
C PHE A 11 10.97 38.76 -51.70
N LYS A 12 11.25 39.23 -50.46
CA LYS A 12 12.21 38.58 -49.56
C LYS A 12 11.47 37.50 -48.76
N ALA A 13 11.86 36.25 -48.97
CA ALA A 13 11.43 35.12 -48.16
C ALA A 13 12.00 35.23 -46.74
N PHE A 14 11.13 35.35 -45.75
CA PHE A 14 11.48 35.12 -44.34
C PHE A 14 11.07 33.70 -43.97
N ILE A 15 12.06 32.82 -43.80
CA ILE A 15 11.89 31.49 -43.21
C ILE A 15 11.70 31.71 -41.70
N SER A 16 10.46 31.58 -41.23
CA SER A 16 10.16 31.55 -39.80
C SER A 16 10.25 30.10 -39.31
N ILE A 17 11.37 29.76 -38.67
CA ILE A 17 11.51 28.47 -37.96
C ILE A 17 10.78 28.64 -36.62
N ALA A 18 9.51 28.22 -36.58
CA ALA A 18 8.79 28.06 -35.33
C ALA A 18 9.32 26.81 -34.61
N PHE A 19 10.24 27.00 -33.67
CA PHE A 19 10.68 25.95 -32.77
C PHE A 19 9.56 25.75 -31.73
N THR A 20 8.64 24.82 -32.03
CA THR A 20 7.61 24.40 -31.06
C THR A 20 8.33 23.66 -29.93
N LEU A 21 8.59 24.38 -28.83
CA LEU A 21 9.01 23.79 -27.58
C LEU A 21 7.87 22.90 -27.09
N VAL A 22 7.91 21.62 -27.42
CA VAL A 22 7.08 20.61 -26.76
C VAL A 22 7.58 20.56 -25.32
N CYS A 23 6.89 21.28 -24.44
CA CYS A 23 7.05 21.14 -23.01
C CYS A 23 6.50 19.76 -22.66
N SER A 24 7.35 18.74 -22.70
CA SER A 24 7.07 17.45 -22.11
C SER A 24 6.93 17.67 -20.60
N VAL A 25 5.70 17.86 -20.15
CA VAL A 25 5.34 17.69 -18.74
C VAL A 25 5.63 16.23 -18.43
N ALA A 26 6.84 15.94 -17.94
CA ALA A 26 7.09 14.74 -17.20
C ALA A 26 6.15 14.80 -16.00
N ALA A 27 5.06 14.02 -16.06
CA ALA A 27 4.24 13.76 -14.90
C ALA A 27 5.17 13.17 -13.83
N ALA A 28 5.54 14.00 -12.86
CA ALA A 28 6.18 13.53 -11.66
C ALA A 28 5.19 12.55 -11.02
N GLN A 29 5.43 11.25 -11.19
CA GLN A 29 4.78 10.23 -10.37
C GLN A 29 5.06 10.64 -8.94
N SER A 30 4.02 11.05 -8.22
CA SER A 30 4.10 11.30 -6.80
C SER A 30 4.69 10.05 -6.18
N GLY A 31 5.91 10.18 -5.64
CA GLY A 31 6.55 9.12 -4.88
C GLY A 31 5.69 8.83 -3.66
N VAL A 32 4.73 7.93 -3.80
CA VAL A 32 3.99 7.37 -2.69
C VAL A 32 5.03 6.64 -1.86
N ALA A 33 5.34 7.17 -0.68
CA ALA A 33 6.16 6.47 0.29
C ALA A 33 5.49 5.11 0.52
N THR A 34 6.13 4.05 0.05
CA THR A 34 5.71 2.67 0.26
C THR A 34 6.77 2.06 1.16
N ASP A 35 6.36 1.61 2.33
CA ASP A 35 7.18 0.76 3.16
C ASP A 35 7.11 -0.65 2.60
N VAL A 36 8.19 -1.01 1.90
CA VAL A 36 8.35 -2.31 1.24
C VAL A 36 9.02 -3.26 2.21
N ASP A 37 8.40 -4.41 2.47
CA ASP A 37 9.11 -5.53 3.07
C ASP A 37 10.03 -6.13 2.01
N SER A 38 11.35 -6.06 2.26
CA SER A 38 12.36 -6.58 1.35
C SER A 38 12.26 -8.08 1.09
N ASP A 39 11.63 -8.85 1.99
CA ASP A 39 11.38 -10.28 1.82
C ASP A 39 10.22 -10.51 0.83
N LEU A 40 9.19 -9.65 0.85
CA LEU A 40 7.95 -9.83 0.09
C LEU A 40 7.96 -9.12 -1.27
N GLY A 41 8.71 -8.01 -1.36
CA GLY A 41 8.73 -7.12 -2.52
C GLY A 41 7.57 -6.10 -2.50
N PRO A 42 7.44 -5.27 -3.55
CA PRO A 42 6.39 -4.27 -3.60
C PRO A 42 5.01 -4.91 -3.77
N LEU A 43 4.01 -4.34 -3.10
CA LEU A 43 2.60 -4.61 -3.45
C LEU A 43 2.36 -4.23 -4.92
N PRO A 44 1.43 -4.92 -5.61
CA PRO A 44 1.05 -4.53 -6.96
C PRO A 44 0.61 -3.07 -6.97
N GLN A 45 0.84 -2.36 -8.08
CA GLN A 45 0.30 -1.01 -8.26
C GLN A 45 -1.22 -1.11 -8.33
N LEU A 46 -1.85 -0.91 -7.18
CA LEU A 46 -3.30 -0.88 -7.03
C LEU A 46 -3.72 0.57 -7.22
N ASP A 47 -3.71 0.97 -8.49
CA ASP A 47 -4.03 2.31 -8.94
C ASP A 47 -5.47 2.71 -8.58
N SER A 48 -5.60 4.02 -8.57
CA SER A 48 -6.61 4.88 -7.96
C SER A 48 -8.06 4.57 -8.34
N ASP A 49 -8.96 4.98 -7.43
CA ASP A 49 -10.39 5.22 -7.73
C ASP A 49 -11.32 4.01 -7.86
N VAL A 50 -11.32 3.11 -6.87
CA VAL A 50 -12.61 2.54 -6.46
C VAL A 50 -13.45 3.71 -5.94
N ALA A 51 -14.37 4.19 -6.78
CA ALA A 51 -15.38 5.16 -6.39
C ALA A 51 -16.37 4.46 -5.45
N PHE A 52 -16.18 4.64 -4.14
CA PHE A 52 -17.22 4.37 -3.16
C PHE A 52 -18.33 5.38 -3.40
N LYS A 53 -19.45 4.91 -3.94
CA LYS A 53 -20.54 5.79 -4.38
C LYS A 53 -21.35 6.21 -3.16
N GLY A 54 -21.25 7.48 -2.76
CA GLY A 54 -22.08 8.07 -1.70
C GLY A 54 -21.64 7.66 -0.29
N ALA A 55 -21.34 8.65 0.55
CA ALA A 55 -20.97 8.41 1.93
C ALA A 55 -22.22 8.09 2.76
N CYS A 56 -22.41 6.83 3.12
CA CYS A 56 -23.36 6.42 4.13
C CYS A 56 -22.64 6.12 5.45
N ARG A 57 -23.19 6.62 6.56
CA ARG A 57 -22.64 6.49 7.93
C ARG A 57 -23.49 5.56 8.81
N SER A 58 -24.15 4.55 8.23
CA SER A 58 -25.02 3.64 8.98
C SER A 58 -24.63 2.18 8.77
N ALA A 59 -24.76 1.36 9.83
CA ALA A 59 -24.57 -0.09 9.76
C ALA A 59 -25.48 -0.80 8.73
N ALA A 60 -26.59 -0.15 8.35
CA ALA A 60 -27.56 -0.67 7.39
C ALA A 60 -27.13 -0.50 5.92
N CYS A 61 -26.11 0.32 5.65
CA CYS A 61 -25.61 0.50 4.29
C CYS A 61 -24.73 -0.68 3.88
N GLY A 62 -25.00 -1.22 2.69
CA GLY A 62 -24.18 -2.27 2.10
C GLY A 62 -22.73 -1.83 1.92
N ALA A 63 -21.81 -2.80 1.87
CA ALA A 63 -20.36 -2.60 1.78
C ALA A 63 -19.90 -1.57 0.73
N ALA A 64 -20.69 -1.36 -0.33
CA ALA A 64 -20.42 -0.39 -1.39
C ALA A 64 -20.53 1.10 -1.01
N TYR A 65 -21.11 1.42 0.15
CA TYR A 65 -21.57 2.77 0.50
C TYR A 65 -20.94 3.32 1.80
N ARG A 66 -20.08 2.55 2.47
CA ARG A 66 -19.56 2.91 3.79
C ARG A 66 -18.17 3.53 3.67
N GLU A 67 -18.04 4.77 4.13
CA GLU A 67 -16.78 5.53 4.14
C GLU A 67 -16.24 5.77 5.55
N ASP A 68 -17.05 5.52 6.58
CA ASP A 68 -16.73 5.71 8.00
C ASP A 68 -15.81 4.61 8.58
N ILE A 69 -15.01 3.97 7.74
CA ILE A 69 -14.03 2.97 8.17
C ILE A 69 -12.89 3.61 8.95
N ARG A 70 -12.68 3.09 10.15
CA ARG A 70 -11.61 3.49 11.07
C ARG A 70 -10.74 2.28 11.37
N PHE A 71 -9.53 2.56 11.84
CA PHE A 71 -8.59 1.51 12.21
C PHE A 71 -9.19 0.51 13.20
N GLU A 72 -9.93 1.01 14.20
CA GLU A 72 -10.53 0.22 15.28
C GLU A 72 -11.54 -0.81 14.78
N SER A 73 -12.12 -0.62 13.59
CA SER A 73 -13.05 -1.59 13.00
C SER A 73 -12.33 -2.68 12.19
N ILE A 74 -11.10 -2.44 11.75
CA ILE A 74 -10.27 -3.36 10.95
C ILE A 74 -9.47 -4.33 11.82
N ILE A 75 -9.09 -3.97 13.05
CA ILE A 75 -8.20 -4.79 13.91
C ILE A 75 -8.76 -6.15 14.34
N LYS A 76 -9.97 -6.50 13.91
CA LYS A 76 -10.56 -7.81 14.20
C LYS A 76 -9.72 -8.90 13.53
N LYS A 77 -9.27 -9.85 14.34
CA LYS A 77 -8.41 -10.95 13.89
C LYS A 77 -9.03 -11.68 12.67
N PRO A 78 -8.31 -11.76 11.53
CA PRO A 78 -8.86 -12.29 10.29
C PRO A 78 -8.90 -13.83 10.24
N VAL A 79 -8.30 -14.52 11.21
CA VAL A 79 -8.28 -15.99 11.30
C VAL A 79 -8.68 -16.45 12.69
N ALA A 80 -9.42 -17.56 12.76
CA ALA A 80 -9.72 -18.22 14.02
C ALA A 80 -8.48 -18.98 14.52
N GLY A 81 -8.14 -18.80 15.80
CA GLY A 81 -6.97 -19.48 16.38
C GLY A 81 -5.62 -18.98 15.84
N GLY A 82 -4.54 -19.70 16.14
CA GLY A 82 -3.17 -19.34 15.78
C GLY A 82 -2.53 -18.29 16.68
N ARG A 83 -1.27 -18.54 17.09
CA ARG A 83 -0.44 -17.55 17.78
C ARG A 83 0.19 -16.60 16.77
N ILE A 84 0.52 -15.40 17.23
CA ILE A 84 1.37 -14.49 16.44
C ILE A 84 2.77 -15.10 16.44
N SER A 85 3.24 -15.54 15.27
CA SER A 85 4.60 -16.08 15.08
C SER A 85 5.62 -14.98 14.80
N SER A 86 5.19 -13.89 14.18
CA SER A 86 6.02 -12.72 13.88
C SER A 86 5.22 -11.44 14.06
N HIS A 87 5.82 -10.45 14.71
CA HIS A 87 5.21 -9.15 14.94
C HIS A 87 5.60 -8.16 13.85
N TYR A 88 4.83 -7.09 13.75
CA TYR A 88 5.12 -5.93 12.92
C TYR A 88 6.39 -5.22 13.37
N GLY A 89 7.14 -4.66 12.41
CA GLY A 89 8.26 -3.77 12.66
C GLY A 89 9.61 -4.32 12.22
N TRP A 90 10.67 -3.57 12.54
CA TRP A 90 12.03 -3.99 12.25
C TRP A 90 12.40 -5.23 13.07
N ARG A 91 13.01 -6.21 12.40
CA ARG A 91 13.56 -7.42 13.01
C ARG A 91 14.89 -7.76 12.37
N MET A 92 15.79 -8.41 13.10
CA MET A 92 16.98 -9.01 12.50
C MET A 92 16.56 -10.26 11.72
N HIS A 93 16.86 -10.29 10.42
CA HIS A 93 16.57 -11.44 9.58
C HIS A 93 17.44 -12.63 10.04
N PRO A 94 16.85 -13.79 10.39
CA PRO A 94 17.56 -14.87 11.09
C PRO A 94 18.72 -15.48 10.28
N ILE A 95 18.63 -15.43 8.94
CA ILE A 95 19.65 -15.99 8.05
C ILE A 95 20.62 -14.91 7.57
N ALA A 96 20.08 -13.73 7.23
CA ALA A 96 20.88 -12.67 6.59
C ALA A 96 21.58 -11.79 7.62
N GLN A 97 21.19 -11.87 8.90
CA GLN A 97 21.67 -11.05 10.01
C GLN A 97 21.62 -9.54 9.71
N THR A 98 20.71 -9.13 8.83
CA THR A 98 20.42 -7.73 8.52
C THR A 98 19.05 -7.33 9.06
N PRO A 99 18.87 -6.09 9.50
CA PRO A 99 17.55 -5.58 9.85
C PRO A 99 16.65 -5.58 8.62
N ARG A 100 15.47 -6.15 8.75
CA ARG A 100 14.41 -6.12 7.75
C ARG A 100 13.11 -5.67 8.39
N MET A 101 12.38 -4.83 7.68
CA MET A 101 11.07 -4.35 8.11
C MET A 101 10.03 -5.39 7.77
N HIS A 102 9.28 -5.85 8.77
CA HIS A 102 8.11 -6.69 8.58
C HIS A 102 6.84 -5.80 8.56
N THR A 103 6.17 -5.71 7.42
CA THR A 103 5.05 -4.78 7.17
C THR A 103 3.69 -5.29 7.65
N GLY A 104 3.65 -6.45 8.31
CA GLY A 104 2.44 -7.08 8.80
C GLY A 104 2.65 -7.85 10.09
N ILE A 105 1.68 -8.70 10.41
CA ILE A 105 1.81 -9.73 11.46
C ILE A 105 1.55 -11.10 10.85
N ASP A 106 2.25 -12.09 11.40
CA ASP A 106 2.11 -13.47 10.95
C ASP A 106 1.33 -14.26 11.99
N TYR A 107 0.24 -14.88 11.56
CA TYR A 107 -0.52 -15.84 12.36
C TYR A 107 -0.16 -17.25 11.93
N ALA A 108 0.56 -17.99 12.77
CA ALA A 108 0.86 -19.39 12.52
C ALA A 108 -0.41 -20.25 12.65
N VAL A 109 -0.89 -20.75 11.51
CA VAL A 109 -2.09 -21.58 11.40
C VAL A 109 -1.92 -22.62 10.28
N PRO A 110 -2.56 -23.80 10.37
CA PRO A 110 -2.48 -24.80 9.31
C PRO A 110 -2.99 -24.29 7.95
N ILE A 111 -2.51 -24.90 6.86
CA ILE A 111 -3.06 -24.71 5.51
C ILE A 111 -4.56 -25.04 5.54
N GLY A 112 -5.37 -24.27 4.81
CA GLY A 112 -6.81 -24.46 4.71
C GLY A 112 -7.62 -23.79 5.81
N THR A 113 -6.99 -23.05 6.74
CA THR A 113 -7.72 -22.27 7.75
C THR A 113 -8.49 -21.15 7.08
N GLU A 114 -9.73 -20.94 7.47
CA GLU A 114 -10.58 -19.87 6.92
C GLU A 114 -9.99 -18.49 7.23
N VAL A 115 -9.84 -17.68 6.19
CA VAL A 115 -9.47 -16.26 6.27
C VAL A 115 -10.72 -15.42 6.05
N LYS A 116 -10.99 -14.53 7.01
CA LYS A 116 -12.14 -13.64 7.02
C LYS A 116 -11.73 -12.22 6.66
N ALA A 117 -12.61 -11.52 5.94
CA ALA A 117 -12.46 -10.09 5.70
C ALA A 117 -12.44 -9.35 7.04
N ALA A 118 -11.35 -8.63 7.29
CA ALA A 118 -11.17 -7.85 8.52
C ALA A 118 -12.19 -6.71 8.64
N GLU A 119 -12.66 -6.21 7.49
CA GLU A 119 -13.69 -5.18 7.39
C GLU A 119 -14.38 -5.27 6.02
N HIS A 120 -15.56 -4.67 5.88
CA HIS A 120 -16.24 -4.57 4.60
C HIS A 120 -15.42 -3.78 3.57
N GLY A 121 -15.55 -4.14 2.30
CA GLY A 121 -14.80 -3.47 1.24
C GLY A 121 -14.91 -4.17 -0.09
N LYS A 122 -14.10 -3.72 -1.04
CA LYS A 122 -14.03 -4.26 -2.39
C LYS A 122 -12.70 -5.00 -2.58
N VAL A 123 -12.76 -6.20 -3.15
CA VAL A 123 -11.58 -6.94 -3.59
C VAL A 123 -10.96 -6.20 -4.76
N VAL A 124 -9.74 -5.70 -4.58
CA VAL A 124 -8.97 -4.96 -5.60
C VAL A 124 -7.82 -5.78 -6.19
N PHE A 125 -7.48 -6.89 -5.56
CA PHE A 125 -6.49 -7.84 -6.07
C PHE A 125 -6.75 -9.23 -5.52
N ALA A 126 -6.63 -10.25 -6.37
CA ALA A 126 -6.61 -11.66 -6.01
C ALA A 126 -5.76 -12.41 -7.04
N GLY A 127 -4.56 -12.84 -6.66
CA GLY A 127 -3.62 -13.48 -7.58
C GLY A 127 -2.24 -13.72 -6.95
N TYR A 128 -1.31 -14.27 -7.73
CA TYR A 128 0.06 -14.51 -7.26
C TYR A 128 0.91 -13.24 -7.39
N GLN A 129 1.63 -12.86 -6.33
CA GLN A 129 2.52 -11.70 -6.27
C GLN A 129 3.82 -12.04 -5.53
N GLY A 130 4.91 -12.28 -6.27
CA GLY A 130 6.27 -12.31 -5.72
C GLY A 130 6.42 -13.10 -4.40
N GLY A 131 7.04 -12.46 -3.40
CA GLY A 131 7.25 -13.06 -2.08
C GLY A 131 5.96 -13.22 -1.27
N TYR A 132 4.92 -12.42 -1.51
CA TYR A 132 3.60 -12.61 -0.90
C TYR A 132 2.92 -13.93 -1.31
N GLY A 133 3.30 -14.53 -2.44
CA GLY A 133 2.62 -15.69 -2.98
C GLY A 133 1.19 -15.36 -3.44
N ASN A 134 0.23 -16.24 -3.18
CA ASN A 134 -1.17 -15.92 -3.39
C ASN A 134 -1.60 -14.81 -2.42
N LEU A 135 -1.95 -13.68 -3.01
CA LEU A 135 -2.22 -12.42 -2.35
C LEU A 135 -3.66 -11.99 -2.63
N LEU A 136 -4.37 -11.61 -1.58
CA LEU A 136 -5.67 -10.95 -1.63
C LEU A 136 -5.51 -9.55 -1.04
N VAL A 137 -6.05 -8.54 -1.72
CA VAL A 137 -6.12 -7.16 -1.21
C VAL A 137 -7.55 -6.65 -1.25
N ILE A 138 -8.03 -6.18 -0.11
CA ILE A 138 -9.37 -5.60 0.05
C ILE A 138 -9.20 -4.11 0.35
N LYS A 139 -9.83 -3.26 -0.46
CA LYS A 139 -9.91 -1.81 -0.24
C LYS A 139 -11.19 -1.48 0.53
N HIS A 140 -11.04 -0.84 1.67
CA HIS A 140 -12.17 -0.53 2.57
C HIS A 140 -12.74 0.86 2.34
N ASN A 141 -11.87 1.84 2.06
CA ASN A 141 -12.26 3.19 1.66
C ASN A 141 -11.12 3.88 0.89
N SER A 142 -11.19 5.21 0.74
CA SER A 142 -10.12 6.02 0.15
C SER A 142 -8.77 5.89 0.87
N THR A 143 -8.78 5.53 2.16
CA THR A 143 -7.62 5.59 3.05
C THR A 143 -7.06 4.21 3.40
N TYR A 144 -7.92 3.23 3.68
CA TYR A 144 -7.56 1.94 4.27
C TYR A 144 -7.68 0.77 3.29
N ARG A 145 -6.72 -0.15 3.39
CA ARG A 145 -6.71 -1.45 2.70
C ARG A 145 -6.20 -2.53 3.65
N THR A 146 -6.61 -3.77 3.44
CA THR A 146 -6.01 -4.94 4.10
C THR A 146 -5.41 -5.89 3.09
N VAL A 147 -4.32 -6.54 3.50
CA VAL A 147 -3.52 -7.45 2.68
C VAL A 147 -3.49 -8.80 3.38
N TYR A 148 -3.76 -9.86 2.63
CA TYR A 148 -3.75 -11.25 3.10
C TYR A 148 -2.85 -12.05 2.15
N ALA A 149 -1.78 -12.62 2.68
CA ALA A 149 -0.74 -13.26 1.87
C ALA A 149 -0.47 -14.71 2.29
N HIS A 150 0.36 -15.39 1.50
CA HIS A 150 0.70 -16.80 1.61
C HIS A 150 -0.53 -17.73 1.53
N LEU A 151 -1.59 -17.31 0.84
CA LEU A 151 -2.85 -18.04 0.76
C LEU A 151 -2.74 -19.33 -0.06
N ASP A 152 -3.64 -20.28 0.18
CA ASP A 152 -3.76 -21.48 -0.67
C ASP A 152 -4.80 -21.27 -1.77
N LYS A 153 -5.98 -20.77 -1.38
CA LYS A 153 -7.14 -20.63 -2.27
C LYS A 153 -7.95 -19.38 -1.97
N PHE A 154 -8.46 -18.73 -3.02
CA PHE A 154 -9.41 -17.62 -2.91
C PHE A 154 -10.86 -18.14 -2.93
N LYS A 155 -11.74 -17.45 -2.19
CA LYS A 155 -13.20 -17.66 -2.22
C LYS A 155 -13.94 -16.50 -2.89
N VAL A 156 -13.21 -15.47 -3.30
CA VAL A 156 -13.70 -14.23 -3.92
C VAL A 156 -12.92 -13.93 -5.18
N ASN A 157 -13.51 -13.11 -6.05
CA ASN A 157 -12.89 -12.60 -7.27
C ASN A 157 -12.61 -11.09 -7.15
N ILE A 158 -11.71 -10.60 -8.01
CA ILE A 158 -11.48 -9.16 -8.17
C ILE A 158 -12.81 -8.48 -8.53
N GLY A 159 -13.16 -7.42 -7.82
CA GLY A 159 -14.41 -6.69 -8.03
C GLY A 159 -15.51 -7.00 -7.01
N ASP A 160 -15.42 -8.13 -6.31
CA ASP A 160 -16.42 -8.54 -5.33
C ASP A 160 -16.47 -7.58 -4.14
N TRP A 161 -17.67 -7.35 -3.63
CA TRP A 161 -17.91 -6.67 -2.36
C TRP A 161 -18.05 -7.71 -1.25
N VAL A 162 -17.40 -7.44 -0.12
CA VAL A 162 -17.45 -8.32 1.05
C VAL A 162 -17.83 -7.52 2.28
N ASN A 163 -18.43 -8.20 3.25
CA ASN A 163 -18.70 -7.68 4.58
C ASN A 163 -17.63 -8.14 5.56
N GLN A 164 -17.49 -7.43 6.68
CA GLN A 164 -16.65 -7.88 7.78
C GLN A 164 -17.05 -9.29 8.23
N GLY A 165 -16.07 -10.19 8.33
CA GLY A 165 -16.26 -11.56 8.78
C GLY A 165 -16.59 -12.57 7.67
N ASP A 166 -16.86 -12.13 6.45
CA ASP A 166 -17.06 -13.02 5.31
C ASP A 166 -15.78 -13.82 5.05
N ILE A 167 -15.92 -15.12 4.76
CA ILE A 167 -14.78 -15.97 4.39
C ILE A 167 -14.37 -15.59 2.98
N VAL A 168 -13.13 -15.12 2.83
CA VAL A 168 -12.60 -14.59 1.55
C VAL A 168 -11.50 -15.45 0.95
N ALA A 169 -10.81 -16.24 1.78
CA ALA A 169 -9.73 -17.11 1.33
C ALA A 169 -9.46 -18.23 2.35
N TYR A 170 -8.48 -19.07 2.04
CA TYR A 170 -7.93 -20.09 2.91
C TYR A 170 -6.42 -19.91 3.02
N THR A 171 -5.88 -20.04 4.23
CA THR A 171 -4.43 -19.93 4.49
C THR A 171 -3.66 -21.01 3.75
N GLY A 172 -2.39 -20.72 3.45
CA GLY A 172 -1.53 -21.63 2.71
C GLY A 172 -0.08 -21.55 3.17
N ASN A 173 0.82 -21.77 2.22
CA ASN A 173 2.25 -21.65 2.39
C ASN A 173 2.95 -21.22 1.09
N THR A 174 2.25 -20.45 0.24
CA THR A 174 2.76 -20.02 -1.07
C THR A 174 3.70 -18.82 -0.96
N GLY A 175 4.51 -18.57 -1.99
CA GLY A 175 5.45 -17.45 -1.99
C GLY A 175 6.66 -17.71 -1.10
N LEU A 176 7.24 -16.64 -0.56
CA LEU A 176 8.37 -16.71 0.37
C LEU A 176 7.85 -16.91 1.79
N SER A 177 7.59 -18.17 2.15
CA SER A 177 7.10 -18.55 3.47
C SER A 177 7.93 -19.71 4.03
N THR A 178 8.30 -19.64 5.31
CA THR A 178 9.06 -20.71 5.99
C THR A 178 8.17 -21.82 6.55
N GLY A 179 6.85 -21.60 6.63
CA GLY A 179 5.88 -22.58 7.08
C GLY A 179 4.45 -22.03 7.08
N PRO A 180 3.42 -22.87 7.21
CA PRO A 180 2.03 -22.43 7.09
C PRO A 180 1.65 -21.30 8.05
N HIS A 181 1.21 -20.18 7.49
CA HIS A 181 0.76 -19.01 8.23
C HIS A 181 -0.10 -18.09 7.36
N LEU A 182 -0.77 -17.13 8.00
CA LEU A 182 -1.32 -15.96 7.34
C LEU A 182 -0.43 -14.77 7.65
N HIS A 183 0.12 -14.14 6.62
CA HIS A 183 0.68 -12.79 6.74
C HIS A 183 -0.43 -11.77 6.48
N PHE A 184 -0.64 -10.87 7.45
CA PHE A 184 -1.73 -9.89 7.44
C PHE A 184 -1.20 -8.48 7.65
N GLU A 185 -1.59 -7.56 6.76
CA GLU A 185 -1.24 -6.15 6.86
C GLU A 185 -2.48 -5.25 6.87
N ILE A 186 -2.37 -4.13 7.57
CA ILE A 186 -3.27 -2.99 7.43
C ILE A 186 -2.48 -1.86 6.79
N ARG A 187 -2.98 -1.31 5.67
CA ARG A 187 -2.34 -0.21 4.94
C ARG A 187 -3.21 1.04 5.04
N LYS A 188 -2.58 2.18 5.33
CA LYS A 188 -3.17 3.52 5.34
C LYS A 188 -2.44 4.43 4.36
N ASN A 189 -3.12 4.89 3.31
CA ASN A 189 -2.52 5.73 2.26
C ASN A 189 -1.23 5.14 1.66
N GLY A 190 -1.17 3.81 1.53
CA GLY A 190 -0.02 3.09 0.98
C GLY A 190 1.04 2.66 2.01
N LEU A 191 1.01 3.21 3.23
CA LEU A 191 1.93 2.85 4.32
C LEU A 191 1.34 1.75 5.20
N SER A 192 2.16 0.82 5.70
CA SER A 192 1.74 -0.19 6.65
C SER A 192 1.58 0.37 8.06
N LEU A 193 0.57 -0.15 8.74
CA LEU A 193 0.32 0.07 10.16
C LEU A 193 0.53 -1.24 10.89
N ASN A 194 1.02 -1.15 12.13
CA ASN A 194 0.99 -2.24 13.08
C ASN A 194 -0.46 -2.68 13.29
N PRO A 195 -0.86 -3.90 12.90
CA PRO A 195 -2.25 -4.34 13.03
C PRO A 195 -2.74 -4.50 14.48
N LEU A 196 -1.83 -4.46 15.47
CA LEU A 196 -2.17 -4.51 16.89
C LEU A 196 -2.34 -3.13 17.52
N THR A 197 -1.60 -2.12 17.07
CA THR A 197 -1.53 -0.80 17.74
C THR A 197 -1.96 0.38 16.86
N GLY A 198 -1.96 0.21 15.54
CA GLY A 198 -2.25 1.27 14.57
C GLY A 198 -1.10 2.24 14.33
N GLU A 199 0.05 2.01 14.94
CA GLU A 199 1.27 2.79 14.74
C GLU A 199 1.86 2.52 13.35
N SER A 200 2.41 3.54 12.70
CA SER A 200 3.04 3.41 11.39
C SER A 200 4.48 2.90 11.52
N GLY A 201 4.96 2.12 10.56
CA GLY A 201 6.36 1.68 10.52
C GLY A 201 7.34 2.83 10.35
N SER A 202 6.88 3.95 9.77
CA SER A 202 7.60 5.21 9.73
C SER A 202 7.87 5.82 11.11
N ASP A 203 7.16 5.37 12.15
CA ASP A 203 7.36 5.81 13.54
C ASP A 203 8.50 5.02 14.22
N HIS A 204 8.89 3.86 13.68
CA HIS A 204 9.99 3.02 14.16
C HIS A 204 11.22 3.24 13.28
N LEU A 205 12.04 4.25 13.62
CA LEU A 205 13.25 4.61 12.90
C LEU A 205 14.38 3.60 13.14
N LEU A 206 15.09 3.18 12.09
CA LEU A 206 16.40 2.54 12.23
C LEU A 206 17.42 3.59 12.69
N VAL A 207 17.98 3.43 13.89
CA VAL A 207 19.13 4.20 14.34
C VAL A 207 20.39 3.40 13.99
N LEU A 208 21.17 3.90 13.04
CA LEU A 208 22.52 3.41 12.78
C LEU A 208 23.45 4.10 13.79
N ASN A 209 24.08 3.34 14.69
CA ASN A 209 25.13 3.90 15.53
C ASN A 209 26.45 3.99 14.75
N ASN A 210 27.38 4.82 15.25
CA ASN A 210 28.72 5.04 14.68
C ASN A 210 29.59 3.77 14.55
N ASP A 211 29.16 2.62 15.07
CA ASP A 211 29.83 1.33 14.93
C ASP A 211 29.32 0.50 13.74
N SER A 212 28.43 1.05 12.90
CA SER A 212 27.78 0.36 11.78
C SER A 212 26.94 -0.87 12.17
N SER A 213 26.69 -1.07 13.47
CA SER A 213 25.81 -2.12 13.96
C SER A 213 24.37 -1.60 13.99
N PRO A 214 23.45 -2.12 13.17
CA PRO A 214 22.08 -1.64 13.22
C PRO A 214 21.40 -2.14 14.51
N LYS A 215 20.90 -1.21 15.32
CA LYS A 215 20.07 -1.53 16.49
C LYS A 215 18.65 -1.02 16.26
N ILE A 216 17.67 -1.87 16.57
CA ILE A 216 16.25 -1.52 16.51
C ILE A 216 15.92 -0.81 17.82
N GLN A 217 15.69 0.50 17.76
CA GLN A 217 15.30 1.30 18.92
C GLN A 217 13.88 1.82 18.69
N GLY A 218 12.96 1.52 19.62
CA GLY A 218 11.58 1.99 19.54
C GLY A 218 11.53 3.52 19.52
N GLY A 219 11.18 4.09 18.37
CA GLY A 219 11.08 5.53 18.18
C GLY A 219 9.75 6.04 18.74
N ARG A 220 9.78 6.76 19.86
CA ARG A 220 8.69 7.70 20.16
C ARG A 220 8.85 8.87 19.18
N VAL A 221 8.04 8.92 18.13
CA VAL A 221 7.91 10.11 17.28
C VAL A 221 7.44 11.27 18.15
N ASN A 222 8.34 12.21 18.44
CA ASN A 222 7.97 13.49 19.02
C ASN A 222 7.32 14.34 17.92
N ARG A 223 5.99 14.25 17.84
CA ARG A 223 5.18 15.08 16.93
C ARG A 223 5.26 16.53 17.43
N GLN A 224 6.02 17.39 16.76
CA GLN A 224 5.97 18.82 17.05
C GLN A 224 4.63 19.41 16.62
N ALA A 225 4.14 20.40 17.36
CA ALA A 225 2.84 21.06 17.19
C ALA A 225 2.62 21.74 15.81
N ASN A 226 3.62 21.76 14.92
CA ASN A 226 3.56 22.34 13.58
C ASN A 226 3.60 21.31 12.44
N GLY A 227 3.49 20.00 12.73
CA GLY A 227 3.32 18.95 11.72
C GLY A 227 4.56 18.58 10.91
N ARG A 228 5.76 19.08 11.23
CA ARG A 228 7.02 18.63 10.62
C ARG A 228 7.72 17.60 11.50
N VAL A 229 7.97 16.40 10.95
CA VAL A 229 8.82 15.38 11.59
C VAL A 229 10.27 15.78 11.36
N ARG A 230 11.02 16.14 12.42
CA ARG A 230 12.48 16.28 12.35
C ARG A 230 13.13 14.97 12.80
N THR A 231 13.88 14.35 11.90
CA THR A 231 14.89 13.33 12.18
C THR A 231 15.88 13.90 13.20
N ILE A 232 16.10 13.22 14.33
CA ILE A 232 17.26 13.49 15.19
C ILE A 232 18.29 12.41 14.87
N LEU A 233 19.25 12.76 14.02
CA LEU A 233 20.58 12.15 14.08
C LEU A 233 21.30 12.87 15.22
N LYS A 234 21.80 12.12 16.20
CA LYS A 234 22.85 12.58 17.11
C LYS A 234 24.08 11.74 16.84
#